data_AF-A0A7X8A3X3-F1
#
_entry.id   AF-A0A7X8A3X3-F1
#
_cell.length_a   1.000
_cell.length_b   1.000
_cell.length_c   1.000
_cell.angle_alpha   90.00
_cell.angle_beta   90.00
_cell.angle_gamma   90.00
#
_symmetry.space_group_name_H-M   'P 1'
#
loop_
_entity.id
_entity.type
_entity.pdbx_description
1 polymer ?
#
loop_
_entity_poly.entity_id
_entity_poly.type
_entity_poly.pdbx_seq_one_letter_code
_entity_poly.pdbx_strand_id
1 'polypeptide(L)'
;MDQLLQQIVNGIFLGSIYALIALGYTMIYGVLRFINFAHGDVFMIGAFVGFYAAPYILNTIGGATIIACMIVMILAMLICSLLGVTIEKIAYRPLRARPKLTVLITAIGV
;
A
#
# COMPACT_ATOMS: atom_id res chain seq x y z
N MET A 1 -5.11 33.89 -8.29
CA MET A 1 -4.15 33.36 -7.29
C MET A 1 -4.54 31.97 -6.81
N ASP A 2 -5.83 31.62 -6.79
CA ASP A 2 -6.33 30.37 -6.18
C ASP A 2 -5.88 29.10 -6.90
N GLN A 3 -5.77 29.13 -8.23
CA GLN A 3 -5.31 27.98 -9.02
C GLN A 3 -3.85 27.61 -8.76
N LEU A 4 -2.97 28.61 -8.58
CA LEU A 4 -1.56 28.39 -8.26
C LEU A 4 -1.44 27.72 -6.88
N LEU A 5 -2.16 28.25 -5.88
CA LEU A 5 -2.16 27.70 -4.54
C LEU A 5 -2.71 26.26 -4.52
N GLN A 6 -3.80 26.01 -5.24
CA GLN A 6 -4.37 24.68 -5.40
C GLN A 6 -3.41 23.70 -6.09
N GLN A 7 -2.68 24.13 -7.12
CA GLN A 7 -1.67 23.30 -7.79
C GLN A 7 -0.49 22.97 -6.89
N ILE A 8 -0.05 23.91 -6.05
CA ILE A 8 0.99 23.64 -5.04
C ILE A 8 0.51 22.59 -4.04
N VAL A 9 -0.71 22.73 -3.52
CA VAL A 9 -1.30 21.75 -2.60
C VAL A 9 -1.44 20.38 -3.26
N ASN A 10 -1.92 20.31 -4.49
CA ASN A 10 -2.01 19.07 -5.26
C ASN A 10 -0.62 18.46 -5.51
N GLY A 11 0.38 19.28 -5.80
CA GLY A 11 1.77 18.84 -6.00
C GLY A 11 2.36 18.23 -4.73
N ILE A 12 2.14 18.87 -3.57
CA ILE A 12 2.55 18.35 -2.26
C ILE A 12 1.81 17.05 -1.94
N PHE A 13 0.50 16.98 -2.21
CA PHE A 13 -0.29 15.76 -1.99
C PHE A 13 0.25 14.59 -2.81
N LEU A 14 0.44 14.79 -4.13
CA LEU A 14 0.99 13.75 -5.01
C LEU A 14 2.42 13.37 -4.61
N GLY A 15 3.26 14.35 -4.31
CA GLY A 15 4.63 14.14 -3.86
C GLY A 15 4.71 13.37 -2.55
N SER A 16 3.77 13.57 -1.62
CA SER A 16 3.69 12.83 -0.36
C SER A 16 3.38 11.36 -0.62
N ILE A 17 2.48 11.06 -1.56
CA ILE A 17 2.18 9.67 -1.97
C ILE A 17 3.44 9.01 -2.51
N TYR A 18 4.16 9.67 -3.43
CA TYR A 18 5.40 9.10 -3.98
C TYR A 18 6.50 8.95 -2.93
N ALA A 19 6.63 9.90 -2.00
CA ALA A 19 7.56 9.81 -0.89
C ALA A 19 7.25 8.62 0.02
N LEU A 20 5.96 8.38 0.33
CA LEU A 20 5.52 7.22 1.13
C LEU A 20 5.80 5.90 0.42
N ILE A 21 5.59 5.82 -0.90
CA ILE A 21 5.91 4.63 -1.70
C ILE A 21 7.41 4.34 -1.66
N ALA A 22 8.24 5.37 -1.87
CA ALA A 22 9.69 5.24 -1.81
C ALA A 22 10.19 4.82 -0.41
N LEU A 23 9.61 5.40 0.65
CA LEU A 23 9.93 5.06 2.03
C LEU A 23 9.55 3.60 2.35
N GLY A 24 8.39 3.13 1.91
CA GLY A 24 7.98 1.73 2.04
C GLY A 24 8.98 0.78 1.36
N TYR A 25 9.33 1.07 0.11
CA TYR A 25 10.25 0.24 -0.67
C TYR A 25 11.65 0.18 -0.05
N THR A 26 12.17 1.32 0.42
CA THR A 26 13.48 1.37 1.10
C THR A 26 13.47 0.63 2.44
N MET A 27 12.37 0.68 3.20
CA MET A 27 12.24 -0.08 4.44
C MET A 27 12.26 -1.59 4.19
N ILE A 28 11.48 -2.08 3.22
CA ILE A 28 11.42 -3.51 2.90
C ILE A 28 12.78 -4.01 2.43
N TYR A 29 13.41 -3.29 1.50
CA TYR A 29 14.73 -3.68 0.99
C TYR A 29 15.81 -3.60 2.08
N GLY A 30 15.72 -2.63 3.00
CA GLY A 30 16.63 -2.49 4.14
C GLY A 30 16.62 -3.71 5.07
N VAL A 31 15.45 -4.30 5.30
CA VAL A 31 15.29 -5.50 6.16
C VAL A 31 15.59 -6.79 5.38
N LEU A 32 15.03 -6.94 4.19
CA LEU A 32 15.02 -8.20 3.45
C LEU A 32 16.24 -8.38 2.52
N ARG A 33 16.89 -7.29 2.08
CA ARG A 33 18.05 -7.28 1.16
C ARG A 33 17.82 -8.07 -0.15
N PHE A 34 16.57 -8.22 -0.57
CA PHE A 34 16.17 -8.77 -1.86
C PHE A 34 15.05 -7.92 -2.49
N ILE A 35 14.93 -7.99 -3.82
CA ILE A 35 13.94 -7.23 -4.59
C ILE A 35 12.56 -7.88 -4.39
N ASN A 36 11.60 -7.12 -3.86
CA ASN A 36 10.22 -7.55 -3.65
C ASN A 36 9.32 -6.86 -4.70
N PHE A 37 8.87 -7.61 -5.70
CA PHE A 37 7.97 -7.09 -6.75
C PHE A 37 6.51 -6.98 -6.29
N ALA A 38 6.08 -7.86 -5.37
CA ALA A 38 4.72 -7.86 -4.80
C ALA A 38 4.37 -6.57 -4.03
N HIS A 39 5.36 -5.73 -3.68
CA HIS A 39 5.09 -4.47 -3.00
C HIS A 39 4.17 -3.54 -3.82
N GLY A 40 4.34 -3.50 -5.15
CA GLY A 40 3.49 -2.73 -6.04
C GLY A 40 2.04 -3.24 -6.04
N ASP A 41 1.87 -4.56 -6.04
CA ASP A 41 0.56 -5.21 -6.04
C ASP A 41 -0.17 -4.99 -4.72
N VAL A 42 0.53 -5.07 -3.59
CA VAL A 42 -0.04 -4.75 -2.26
C VAL A 42 -0.49 -3.29 -2.20
N PHE A 43 0.28 -2.36 -2.78
CA PHE A 43 -0.11 -0.95 -2.84
C PHE A 43 -1.36 -0.76 -3.70
N MET A 44 -1.42 -1.42 -4.85
CA MET A 44 -2.59 -1.41 -5.74
C MET A 44 -3.84 -1.91 -5.03
N ILE A 45 -3.75 -3.03 -4.31
CA ILE A 45 -4.88 -3.57 -3.55
C ILE A 45 -5.36 -2.57 -2.50
N GLY A 46 -4.46 -1.92 -1.77
CA GLY A 46 -4.83 -0.87 -0.80
C GLY A 46 -5.60 0.28 -1.45
N ALA A 47 -5.17 0.75 -2.62
CA ALA A 47 -5.86 1.78 -3.37
C ALA A 47 -7.26 1.34 -3.83
N PHE A 48 -7.40 0.10 -4.34
CA PHE A 48 -8.69 -0.43 -4.75
C PHE A 48 -9.64 -0.67 -3.57
N VAL A 49 -9.12 -1.12 -2.43
CA VAL A 49 -9.91 -1.24 -1.19
C VAL A 49 -10.47 0.13 -0.81
N GLY A 50 -9.65 1.18 -0.84
CA GLY A 50 -10.12 2.55 -0.60
C GLY A 50 -11.18 2.98 -1.61
N PHE A 51 -10.93 2.74 -2.90
CA PHE A 51 -11.82 3.10 -4.00
C PHE A 51 -13.20 2.44 -3.88
N TYR A 52 -13.24 1.14 -3.56
CA TYR A 52 -14.50 0.41 -3.41
C TYR A 52 -15.16 0.65 -2.06
N ALA A 53 -14.43 0.71 -0.96
CA ALA A 53 -15.01 0.85 0.38
C ALA A 53 -15.53 2.27 0.65
N ALA A 54 -14.89 3.31 0.10
CA ALA A 54 -15.29 4.69 0.29
C ALA A 54 -16.78 4.97 -0.03
N PRO A 55 -17.31 4.65 -1.22
CA PRO A 55 -18.71 4.94 -1.53
C PRO A 55 -19.69 4.18 -0.63
N TYR A 56 -19.43 2.92 -0.27
CA TYR A 56 -20.30 2.18 0.64
C TYR A 56 -20.34 2.81 2.04
N ILE A 57 -19.18 3.17 2.58
CA ILE A 57 -19.06 3.75 3.92
C ILE A 57 -19.68 5.15 3.97
N LEU A 58 -19.45 5.97 2.94
CA LEU A 58 -20.03 7.32 2.85
C LEU A 58 -21.57 7.28 2.78
N ASN A 59 -22.15 6.35 2.00
CA ASN A 59 -23.60 6.19 1.92
C ASN A 59 -24.23 5.73 3.25
N THR A 60 -23.49 4.94 4.03
CA THR A 60 -23.99 4.41 5.31
C THR A 60 -23.96 5.44 6.44
N ILE A 61 -22.95 6.32 6.44
CA ILE A 61 -22.72 7.32 7.51
C ILE A 61 -23.40 8.67 7.20
N GLY A 62 -23.91 8.86 5.97
CA GLY A 62 -24.69 10.03 5.59
C GLY A 62 -23.87 11.23 5.12
N GLY A 63 -22.65 11.01 4.63
CA GLY A 63 -21.83 12.07 4.02
C GLY A 63 -20.31 11.89 4.16
N ALA A 64 -19.56 12.82 3.58
CA ALA A 64 -18.10 12.87 3.64
C ALA A 64 -17.63 13.45 4.99
N THR A 65 -17.82 12.68 6.06
CA THR A 65 -17.29 13.02 7.39
C THR A 65 -15.86 12.50 7.54
N ILE A 66 -15.03 13.21 8.32
CA ILE A 66 -13.68 12.78 8.72
C ILE A 66 -13.67 11.34 9.26
N ILE A 67 -14.73 10.95 9.96
CA ILE A 67 -14.95 9.61 10.51
C ILE A 67 -14.99 8.54 9.40
N ALA A 68 -15.70 8.79 8.30
CA ALA A 68 -15.78 7.87 7.18
C ALA A 68 -14.40 7.66 6.53
N CYS A 69 -13.63 8.74 6.35
CA CYS A 69 -12.26 8.66 5.85
C CYS A 69 -11.34 7.84 6.77
N MET A 70 -11.45 8.02 8.09
CA MET A 70 -10.68 7.22 9.05
C MET A 70 -11.05 5.73 9.01
N ILE A 71 -12.33 5.39 8.87
CA ILE A 71 -12.78 4.00 8.77
C ILE A 71 -12.22 3.35 7.50
N VAL A 72 -12.31 4.03 6.34
CA VAL A 72 -11.74 3.54 5.08
C VAL A 72 -10.23 3.33 5.20
N MET A 73 -9.52 4.28 5.81
CA MET A 73 -8.07 4.18 6.01
C MET A 73 -7.70 2.97 6.88
N ILE A 74 -8.37 2.79 8.02
CA ILE A 74 -8.12 1.65 8.91
C ILE A 74 -8.42 0.32 8.20
N LEU A 75 -9.52 0.26 7.45
CA LEU A 75 -9.91 -0.93 6.70
C LEU A 75 -8.89 -1.27 5.61
N ALA A 76 -8.38 -0.27 4.88
CA ALA A 76 -7.31 -0.46 3.91
C ALA A 76 -6.00 -0.93 4.57
N MET A 77 -5.61 -0.34 5.70
CA MET A 77 -4.42 -0.76 6.46
C MET A 77 -4.54 -2.21 6.94
N LEU A 78 -5.70 -2.62 7.44
CA LEU A 78 -5.94 -4.00 7.88
C LEU A 78 -5.83 -5.00 6.74
N ILE A 79 -6.44 -4.71 5.59
CA ILE A 79 -6.38 -5.60 4.43
C ILE A 79 -4.96 -5.70 3.87
N CYS A 80 -4.26 -4.57 3.71
CA CYS A 80 -2.87 -4.57 3.25
C CYS A 80 -1.94 -5.30 4.24
N SER A 81 -2.13 -5.11 5.55
CA SER A 81 -1.37 -5.80 6.58
C SER A 81 -1.59 -7.30 6.54
N LEU A 82 -2.85 -7.74 6.42
CA LEU A 82 -3.20 -9.15 6.33
C LEU A 82 -2.59 -9.80 5.08
N LEU A 83 -2.66 -9.11 3.93
CA LEU A 83 -2.02 -9.57 2.69
C LEU A 83 -0.50 -9.66 2.83
N GLY A 84 0.14 -8.63 3.36
CA GLY A 84 1.59 -8.62 3.57
C GLY A 84 2.06 -9.77 4.47
N VAL A 85 1.36 -10.01 5.58
CA VAL A 85 1.67 -11.12 6.50
C VAL A 85 1.44 -12.48 5.82
N THR A 86 0.39 -12.60 5.00
CA THR A 86 0.10 -13.83 4.25
C THR A 86 1.21 -14.13 3.24
N ILE A 87 1.63 -13.12 2.47
CA ILE A 87 2.72 -13.22 1.50
C ILE A 87 4.04 -13.58 2.21
N GLU A 88 4.35 -12.92 3.33
CA GLU A 88 5.55 -13.22 4.10
C GLU A 88 5.53 -14.67 4.60
N LYS A 89 4.43 -15.12 5.22
CA LYS A 89 4.34 -16.46 5.80
C LYS A 89 4.39 -17.57 4.74
N ILE A 90 3.70 -17.40 3.62
CA ILE A 90 3.52 -18.46 2.62
C ILE A 90 4.66 -18.47 1.60
N ALA A 91 5.04 -17.31 1.07
CA ALA A 91 6.06 -17.23 0.01
C ALA A 91 7.47 -17.05 0.58
N TYR A 92 7.69 -16.02 1.40
CA TYR A 92 9.06 -15.60 1.74
C TYR A 92 9.69 -16.39 2.90
N ARG A 93 8.95 -16.65 3.98
CA ARG A 93 9.45 -17.35 5.16
C ARG A 93 10.03 -18.75 4.86
N PRO A 94 9.41 -19.62 4.04
CA PRO A 94 9.99 -20.93 3.72
C PRO A 94 11.21 -20.86 2.80
N LEU A 95 11.37 -19.78 2.03
CA LEU A 95 12.44 -19.62 1.05
C LEU A 95 13.65 -18.85 1.57
N ARG A 96 13.61 -18.37 2.82
CA ARG A 96 14.69 -17.56 3.42
C ARG A 96 16.03 -18.29 3.50
N ALA A 97 16.02 -19.63 3.58
CA ALA A 97 17.23 -20.46 3.60
C ALA A 97 17.71 -20.89 2.20
N ARG A 98 16.99 -20.51 1.13
CA ARG A 98 17.28 -20.89 -0.26
C ARG A 98 18.07 -19.78 -0.97
N PRO A 99 18.71 -20.07 -2.13
CA PRO A 99 19.45 -19.08 -2.90
C PRO A 99 18.57 -17.87 -3.27
N LYS A 100 19.17 -16.67 -3.31
CA LYS A 100 18.48 -15.40 -3.60
C LYS A 100 17.70 -15.42 -4.92
N LEU A 101 18.15 -16.21 -5.90
CA LEU A 101 17.48 -16.36 -7.19
C LEU A 101 16.08 -16.99 -7.04
N THR A 102 15.92 -17.99 -6.17
CA THR A 102 14.63 -18.64 -5.91
C THR A 102 13.64 -17.66 -5.27
N VAL A 103 14.13 -16.84 -4.34
CA VAL A 103 13.33 -15.80 -3.68
C VAL A 103 12.85 -14.73 -4.68
N LEU A 104 13.70 -14.37 -5.65
CA LEU A 104 13.35 -13.44 -6.73
C LEU A 104 12.25 -13.99 -7.64
N ILE A 105 12.37 -15.25 -8.07
CA ILE A 105 11.36 -15.90 -8.93
C ILE A 105 10.00 -15.96 -8.22
N THR A 106 9.99 -16.30 -6.93
CA THR A 106 8.74 -16.29 -6.16
C THR A 106 8.19 -14.89 -5.95
N ALA A 107 9.03 -13.87 -5.83
CA ALA A 107 8.55 -12.49 -5.72
C ALA A 107 7.82 -12.01 -6.99
N ILE A 108 8.14 -12.56 -8.16
CA ILE A 108 7.48 -12.28 -9.44
C ILE A 108 6.17 -13.09 -9.59
N GLY A 109 6.11 -14.28 -8.99
CA GLY A 109 4.96 -15.18 -9.11
C GLY A 109 3.86 -15.02 -8.06
N VAL A 110 4.09 -14.20 -7.03
CA VAL A 110 3.09 -13.79 -6.03
C VAL A 110 2.20 -12.71 -6.64
#